data_AF-A0A2G1YPB8-F1
#
_entry.id   AF-A0A2G1YPB8-F1
#
_cell.length_a   1.000
_cell.length_b   1.000
_cell.length_c   1.000
_cell.angle_alpha   90.00
_cell.angle_beta   90.00
_cell.angle_gamma   90.00
#
_symmetry.space_group_name_H-M   'P 1'
#
loop_
_entity.id
_entity.type
_entity.pdbx_description
1 polymer ?
#
loop_
_entity_poly.entity_id
_entity_poly.type
_entity_poly.pdbx_seq_one_letter_code
_entity_poly.pdbx_strand_id
1 'polypeptide(L)' 'MISGYTQDIKHKEDELAIQYLPAVKGMAFRLKERLPSSIDYMDLSAIGTEELIKLARRYDEKLNDSFWGYAKKRV' A
#
# COMPACT_ATOMS: atom_id res chain seq x y z
N MET A 1 -13.04 24.94 12.44
CA MET A 1 -12.09 24.08 13.19
C MET A 1 -12.13 22.62 12.71
N ILE A 2 -12.02 22.36 11.40
CA ILE A 2 -12.08 20.99 10.83
C ILE A 2 -10.69 20.51 10.35
N SER A 3 -9.71 21.42 10.24
CA SER A 3 -8.40 21.15 9.61
C SER A 3 -7.53 20.13 10.36
N GLY A 4 -7.42 20.24 11.69
CA GLY A 4 -6.48 19.41 12.47
C GLY A 4 -6.86 17.93 12.51
N TYR A 5 -8.11 17.61 12.84
CA TYR A 5 -8.58 16.23 12.90
C TYR A 5 -8.47 15.48 11.56
N THR A 6 -8.80 16.16 10.45
CA THR A 6 -8.64 15.58 9.11
C THR A 6 -7.17 15.42 8.72
N GLN A 7 -6.27 16.29 9.21
CA GLN A 7 -4.83 16.12 9.04
C GLN A 7 -4.31 14.91 9.83
N ASP A 8 -4.72 14.74 11.08
CA ASP A 8 -4.31 13.58 11.91
C ASP A 8 -4.73 12.25 11.29
N ILE A 9 -5.97 12.15 10.77
CA ILE A 9 -6.43 10.96 10.05
C ILE A 9 -5.54 10.71 8.83
N LYS A 10 -5.30 11.75 8.02
CA LYS A 10 -4.47 11.61 6.83
C LYS A 10 -3.05 11.17 7.17
N HIS A 11 -2.47 11.71 8.23
CA HIS A 11 -1.15 11.33 8.72
C HIS A 11 -1.11 9.87 9.15
N LYS A 12 -2.09 9.39 9.92
CA LYS A 12 -2.19 7.97 10.32
C LYS A 12 -2.26 7.03 9.11
N GLU A 13 -3.06 7.37 8.11
CA GLU A 13 -3.18 6.60 6.87
C GLU A 13 -1.87 6.59 6.06
N ASP A 14 -1.16 7.73 5.99
CA ASP A 14 0.13 7.82 5.30
C ASP A 14 1.22 7.02 6.03
N GLU A 15 1.26 7.08 7.35
CA GLU A 15 2.17 6.26 8.18
C GLU A 15 1.96 4.77 7.94
N LEU A 16 0.69 4.32 7.89
CA LEU A 16 0.35 2.94 7.56
C LEU A 16 0.87 2.54 6.17
N ALA A 17 0.67 3.38 5.16
CA ALA A 17 1.19 3.11 3.82
C ALA A 17 2.72 2.99 3.84
N ILE A 18 3.41 3.95 4.45
CA ILE A 18 4.89 3.99 4.54
C ILE A 18 5.44 2.73 5.21
N GLN A 19 4.80 2.26 6.29
CA GLN A 19 5.22 1.07 7.02
C GLN A 19 5.25 -0.19 6.13
N TYR A 20 4.32 -0.29 5.16
CA TYR A 20 4.17 -1.49 4.31
C TYR A 20 4.75 -1.34 2.90
N LEU A 21 5.25 -0.16 2.51
CA LEU A 21 5.95 0.03 1.23
C LEU A 21 7.08 -0.99 0.99
N PRO A 22 7.94 -1.35 1.96
CA PRO A 22 8.99 -2.35 1.73
C PRO A 22 8.42 -3.73 1.37
N ALA A 23 7.29 -4.10 1.95
CA ALA A 23 6.64 -5.38 1.67
C ALA A 23 6.10 -5.42 0.22
N VAL A 24 5.50 -4.33 -0.24
CA VAL A 24 5.02 -4.17 -1.63
C VAL A 24 6.18 -4.24 -2.63
N LYS A 25 7.27 -3.52 -2.38
CA LYS A 25 8.49 -3.60 -3.20
C LYS A 25 9.05 -5.02 -3.26
N GLY A 26 9.09 -5.72 -2.13
CA GLY A 26 9.49 -7.13 -2.10
C GLY A 26 8.56 -8.05 -2.89
N MET A 27 7.25 -7.78 -2.93
CA MET A 27 6.31 -8.54 -3.77
C MET A 27 6.52 -8.23 -5.26
N ALA A 28 6.68 -6.97 -5.63
CA ALA A 28 6.98 -6.54 -7.00
C ALA A 28 8.28 -7.18 -7.52
N PHE A 29 9.31 -7.25 -6.67
CA PHE A 29 10.58 -7.91 -7.00
C PHE A 29 10.39 -9.41 -7.30
N ARG A 30 9.73 -10.15 -6.39
CA ARG A 30 9.45 -11.59 -6.60
C ARG A 30 8.55 -11.85 -7.80
N LEU A 31 7.63 -10.94 -8.10
CA LEU A 31 6.79 -11.02 -9.28
C LEU A 31 7.63 -10.82 -10.55
N LYS A 32 8.52 -9.82 -10.55
CA LYS A 32 9.42 -9.53 -11.67
C LYS A 32 10.28 -10.73 -12.05
N GLU A 33 10.76 -11.51 -11.08
CA GLU A 33 11.55 -12.73 -11.34
C GLU A 33 10.81 -13.79 -12.18
N ARG A 34 9.48 -13.73 -12.24
CA ARG A 34 8.62 -14.68 -12.95
C ARG A 34 8.03 -14.11 -14.24
N LEU A 35 8.44 -12.90 -14.63
CA LEU A 35 7.88 -12.16 -15.75
C LEU A 35 8.93 -11.93 -16.87
N PRO A 36 8.51 -11.75 -18.13
CA PRO A 36 9.41 -11.44 -19.24
C PRO A 36 10.28 -10.19 -19.00
N SER A 37 11.40 -10.10 -19.72
CA SER A 37 12.33 -8.96 -19.65
C SER A 37 11.69 -7.62 -20.04
N SER A 38 10.62 -7.64 -20.85
CA SER A 38 9.88 -6.46 -21.30
C SER A 38 9.11 -5.73 -20.18
N ILE A 39 8.91 -6.34 -19.02
CA ILE A 39 8.22 -5.73 -17.89
C ILE A 39 9.24 -5.15 -16.92
N ASP A 40 9.14 -3.86 -16.57
CA ASP A 40 10.03 -3.22 -15.60
C ASP A 40 9.55 -3.48 -14.16
N TYR A 41 10.50 -3.71 -13.26
CA TYR A 41 10.25 -3.72 -11.82
C TYR A 41 9.66 -2.39 -11.33
N MET A 42 10.14 -1.27 -11.88
CA MET A 42 9.70 0.07 -11.47
C MET A 42 8.21 0.28 -11.74
N ASP A 43 7.69 -0.23 -12.86
CA ASP A 43 6.26 -0.18 -13.19
C ASP A 43 5.43 -0.97 -12.16
N LEU A 44 5.86 -2.20 -11.84
CA LEU A 44 5.19 -3.05 -10.85
C LEU A 44 5.22 -2.41 -9.46
N SER A 45 6.35 -1.85 -9.07
CA SER A 45 6.51 -1.16 -7.79
C SER A 45 5.64 0.09 -7.72
N ALA A 46 5.49 0.84 -8.82
CA ALA A 46 4.67 2.04 -8.88
C ALA A 46 3.19 1.70 -8.71
N ILE A 47 2.68 0.73 -9.50
CA ILE A 47 1.28 0.29 -9.43
C ILE A 47 0.94 -0.26 -8.04
N GLY A 48 1.81 -1.13 -7.49
CA GLY A 48 1.59 -1.68 -6.15
C GLY A 48 1.62 -0.61 -5.05
N THR A 49 2.47 0.41 -5.20
CA THR A 49 2.54 1.54 -4.26
C THR A 49 1.28 2.40 -4.34
N GLU A 50 0.79 2.68 -5.54
CA GLU A 50 -0.44 3.43 -5.75
C GLU A 50 -1.64 2.72 -5.10
N GLU A 51 -1.79 1.41 -5.35
CA GLU A 51 -2.87 0.63 -4.74
C GLU A 51 -2.74 0.56 -3.21
N LEU A 52 -1.53 0.41 -2.67
CA LEU A 52 -1.31 0.44 -1.21
C LEU A 52 -1.81 1.76 -0.59
N ILE A 53 -1.49 2.90 -1.20
CA ILE A 53 -1.91 4.21 -0.72
C ILE A 53 -3.44 4.31 -0.76
N LYS A 54 -4.09 3.89 -1.85
CA LYS A 54 -5.55 3.87 -1.95
C LYS A 54 -6.20 2.93 -0.92
N LEU A 55 -5.53 1.84 -0.56
CA LEU A 55 -6.01 0.90 0.46
C LEU A 55 -5.86 1.47 1.86
N ALA A 56 -4.79 2.21 2.14
CA ALA A 56 -4.61 2.89 3.43
C ALA A 56 -5.74 3.90 3.69
N ARG A 57 -6.17 4.64 2.66
CA ARG A 57 -7.33 5.56 2.75
C ARG A 57 -8.69 4.86 2.91
N ARG A 58 -8.79 3.57 2.54
CA ARG A 58 -10.04 2.78 2.56
C ARG A 58 -10.09 1.79 3.71
N TYR A 59 -9.01 1.69 4.48
CA TYR A 59 -8.90 0.72 5.56
C TYR A 59 -9.80 1.14 6.73
N ASP A 60 -10.65 0.21 7.16
CA ASP A 60 -11.45 0.34 8.38
C ASP A 60 -10.97 -0.72 9.38
N GLU A 61 -10.38 -0.22 10.48
CA GLU A 61 -9.87 -1.03 11.60
C GLU A 61 -10.98 -1.79 12.33
N LYS A 62 -12.26 -1.39 12.19
CA LYS A 62 -13.41 -2.11 12.79
C LYS A 62 -13.83 -3.33 11.98
N LEU A 63 -13.49 -3.38 10.70
CA LEU A 63 -13.89 -4.45 9.78
C LEU A 63 -12.78 -5.48 9.53
N ASN A 64 -11.54 -5.17 9.90
CA ASN A 64 -10.36 -5.98 9.54
C ASN A 64 -9.32 -5.99 10.66
N ASP A 65 -8.87 -7.19 11.06
CA ASP A 65 -7.92 -7.39 12.16
C ASP A 65 -6.55 -6.74 11.94
N SER A 66 -6.10 -6.61 10.69
CA SER A 66 -4.84 -5.95 10.34
C SER A 66 -4.88 -5.30 8.97
N PHE A 67 -4.21 -4.15 8.84
CA PHE A 67 -4.07 -3.46 7.57
C PHE A 67 -3.40 -4.36 6.51
N TRP A 68 -2.34 -5.09 6.88
CA TRP A 68 -1.67 -5.96 5.92
C TRP A 68 -2.51 -7.15 5.47
N GLY A 69 -3.27 -7.76 6.37
CA GLY A 69 -4.21 -8.84 6.01
C GLY A 69 -5.27 -8.38 5.00
N TYR A 70 -5.72 -7.13 5.15
CA TYR A 70 -6.60 -6.46 4.20
C TYR A 70 -5.90 -6.11 2.88
N ALA A 71 -4.71 -5.51 2.94
CA ALA A 71 -4.03 -4.96 1.76
C ALA A 71 -3.36 -6.02 0.87
N LYS A 72 -2.74 -7.05 1.46
CA LYS A 72 -1.92 -8.06 0.75
C LYS A 72 -2.68 -8.80 -0.35
N LYS A 73 -3.99 -8.97 -0.23
CA LYS A 73 -4.82 -9.67 -1.24
C LYS A 73 -5.19 -8.78 -2.43
N ARG A 74 -4.96 -7.47 -2.33
CA ARG A 74 -5.45 -6.43 -3.25
C ARG A 74 -4.33 -5.69 -3.97
N VAL A 75 -3.10 -5.79 -3.46
CA VAL A 75 -1.84 -5.40 -4.11
C VAL A 75 -1.26 -6.60 -4.81
#